data_AF-A0A845X6B5-F1
#
_entry.id   AF-A0A845X6B5-F1
#
_cell.length_a   1.000
_cell.length_b   1.000
_cell.length_c   1.000
_cell.angle_alpha   90.00
_cell.angle_beta   90.00
_cell.angle_gamma   90.00
#
_symmetry.space_group_name_H-M   'P 1'
#
loop_
_entity.id
_entity.type
_entity.pdbx_description
1 polymer ?
#
loop_
_entity_poly.entity_id
_entity_poly.type
_entity_poly.pdbx_seq_one_letter_code
_entity_poly.pdbx_strand_id
1 'polypeptide(L)'
;MPWEFGLSIECASKKAAESMSAYFQGNNPLSSDDKIFDLHIYTYGIGKAPIHCWWCVVSVKDGQTNDFFNSSDCPQTATDLVLQLYQRLAKAPRLFRYALAGTETSEFRGYDEFVKMEQDEIALFPGLVMSEALYWRLGTPPDFIAFCPGYIWKPYSTMNEIDC
;
A
#
# COMPACT_ATOMS: atom_id res chain seq x y z
N MET A 1 3.93 12.62 16.95
CA MET A 1 4.61 12.27 15.69
C MET A 1 3.62 12.62 14.58
N PRO A 2 4.07 13.22 13.46
CA PRO A 2 3.19 13.46 12.32
C PRO A 2 2.67 12.10 11.82
N TRP A 3 1.37 12.01 11.57
CA TRP A 3 0.74 10.78 11.09
C TRP A 3 1.10 10.59 9.61
N GLU A 4 1.84 9.54 9.28
CA GLU A 4 2.21 9.24 7.89
C GLU A 4 1.02 8.61 7.17
N PHE A 5 0.50 9.28 6.15
CA PHE A 5 -0.51 8.73 5.25
C PHE A 5 0.18 8.29 3.96
N GLY A 6 -0.10 7.06 3.52
CA GLY A 6 0.61 6.53 2.38
C GLY A 6 0.29 5.09 2.06
N LEU A 7 1.09 4.54 1.15
CA LEU A 7 1.04 3.15 0.72
C LEU A 7 2.34 2.45 1.11
N SER A 8 2.20 1.37 1.87
CA SER A 8 3.30 0.50 2.28
C SER A 8 3.28 -0.78 1.44
N ILE A 9 4.38 -1.08 0.76
CA ILE A 9 4.47 -2.17 -0.23
C ILE A 9 5.59 -3.13 0.19
N GLU A 10 5.23 -4.37 0.50
CA GLU A 10 6.19 -5.40 0.86
C GLU A 10 6.65 -6.16 -0.39
N CYS A 11 7.97 -6.23 -0.57
CA CYS A 11 8.64 -6.78 -1.73
C CYS A 11 9.59 -7.93 -1.31
N ALA A 12 9.65 -8.96 -2.15
CA ALA A 12 10.50 -10.13 -1.88
C ALA A 12 12.02 -9.85 -2.00
N SER A 13 12.43 -8.69 -2.51
CA SER A 13 13.84 -8.33 -2.68
C SER A 13 14.07 -6.83 -2.78
N LYS A 14 15.32 -6.41 -2.53
CA LYS A 14 15.76 -5.02 -2.70
C LYS A 14 15.47 -4.49 -4.11
N LYS A 15 15.80 -5.28 -5.13
CA LYS A 15 15.59 -4.91 -6.54
C LYS A 15 14.11 -4.68 -6.86
N ALA A 16 13.23 -5.49 -6.26
CA ALA A 16 11.79 -5.30 -6.41
C ALA A 16 11.33 -3.99 -5.74
N ALA A 17 11.77 -3.72 -4.51
CA ALA A 17 11.45 -2.47 -3.82
C ALA A 17 11.97 -1.23 -4.57
N GLU A 18 13.19 -1.29 -5.12
CA GLU A 18 13.76 -0.22 -5.96
C GLU A 18 12.97 -0.01 -7.26
N SER A 19 12.48 -1.10 -7.88
CA SER A 19 11.65 -1.03 -9.09
C SER A 19 10.29 -0.39 -8.81
N MET A 20 9.68 -0.73 -7.67
CA MET A 20 8.44 -0.09 -7.21
C MET A 20 8.66 1.38 -6.91
N SER A 21 9.75 1.71 -6.21
CA SER A 21 10.11 3.11 -5.89
C SER A 21 10.26 3.95 -7.16
N ALA A 22 11.01 3.45 -8.16
CA ALA A 22 11.19 4.14 -9.44
C ALA A 22 9.86 4.34 -10.18
N TYR A 23 8.95 3.36 -10.14
CA TYR A 23 7.62 3.49 -10.72
C TYR A 23 6.81 4.62 -10.07
N PHE A 24 6.76 4.67 -8.73
CA PHE A 24 6.02 5.74 -8.04
C PHE A 24 6.66 7.11 -8.21
N GLN A 25 8.00 7.19 -8.30
CA GLN A 25 8.71 8.44 -8.59
C GLN A 25 8.32 8.99 -9.96
N GLY A 26 8.23 8.12 -10.98
CA GLY A 26 7.81 8.50 -12.33
C GLY A 26 6.33 8.88 -12.45
N ASN A 27 5.53 8.61 -11.43
CA ASN A 27 4.10 8.94 -11.38
C ASN A 27 3.77 10.01 -10.33
N ASN A 28 4.75 10.67 -9.72
CA ASN A 28 4.56 11.80 -8.80
C ASN A 28 4.15 13.07 -9.58
N PRO A 29 3.21 13.94 -9.11
CA PRO A 29 2.43 13.92 -7.85
C PRO A 29 1.01 13.35 -7.97
N LEU A 30 0.31 13.25 -6.83
CA LEU A 30 -1.13 13.02 -6.75
C LEU A 30 -1.90 14.35 -6.77
N SER A 31 -3.21 14.30 -7.04
CA SER A 31 -4.05 15.50 -7.03
C SER A 31 -5.47 15.23 -6.53
N SER A 32 -6.04 16.15 -5.76
CA SER A 32 -7.43 16.09 -5.27
C SER A 32 -7.94 17.50 -4.99
N ASP A 33 -9.17 17.84 -5.37
CA ASP A 33 -9.79 19.16 -5.14
C ASP A 33 -8.87 20.35 -5.50
N ASP A 34 -8.29 20.32 -6.70
CA ASP A 34 -7.32 21.32 -7.22
C ASP A 34 -6.02 21.48 -6.38
N LYS A 35 -5.80 20.63 -5.38
CA LYS A 35 -4.55 20.54 -4.63
C LYS A 35 -3.63 19.46 -5.20
N ILE A 36 -2.32 19.70 -5.09
CA ILE A 36 -1.27 18.77 -5.47
C ILE A 36 -0.62 18.20 -4.21
N PHE A 37 -0.41 16.89 -4.20
CA PHE A 37 0.20 16.17 -3.09
C PHE A 37 1.45 15.44 -3.58
N ASP A 38 2.59 15.81 -3.01
CA ASP A 38 3.88 15.21 -3.34
C ASP A 38 4.01 13.83 -2.71
N LEU A 39 4.64 12.92 -3.45
CA LEU A 39 5.01 11.60 -2.98
C LEU A 39 6.46 11.61 -2.50
N HIS A 40 6.66 11.33 -1.22
CA HIS A 40 7.95 11.02 -0.66
C HIS A 40 8.12 9.50 -0.60
N ILE A 41 9.08 8.99 -1.38
CA ILE A 41 9.20 7.55 -1.64
C ILE A 41 10.56 7.07 -1.16
N TYR A 42 10.57 6.03 -0.35
CA TYR A 42 11.80 5.45 0.19
C TYR A 42 11.70 3.93 0.31
N THR A 43 12.87 3.28 0.36
CA THR A 43 12.96 1.82 0.48
C THR A 43 13.89 1.43 1.62
N TYR A 44 13.56 0.38 2.35
CA TYR A 44 14.41 -0.17 3.40
C TYR A 44 14.19 -1.67 3.54
N GLY A 45 15.15 -2.35 4.17
CA GLY A 45 15.09 -3.78 4.44
C GLY A 45 15.07 -4.06 5.94
N ILE A 46 14.19 -4.97 6.37
CA ILE A 46 14.14 -5.48 7.74
C ILE A 46 14.49 -6.96 7.73
N GLY A 47 15.28 -7.39 8.72
CA GLY A 47 15.64 -8.80 8.95
C GLY A 47 17.12 -9.10 8.72
N LYS A 48 17.56 -10.24 9.27
CA LYS A 48 18.90 -10.81 9.04
C LYS A 48 18.81 -11.84 7.93
N ALA A 49 19.80 -11.84 7.04
CA ALA A 49 19.94 -12.88 6.02
C ALA A 49 19.79 -14.30 6.63
N PRO A 50 19.08 -15.22 5.95
CA PRO A 50 18.60 -15.12 4.57
C PRO A 50 17.27 -14.36 4.40
N ILE A 51 16.66 -13.84 5.47
CA ILE A 51 15.33 -13.21 5.40
C ILE A 51 15.49 -11.69 5.40
N HIS A 52 15.22 -11.08 4.25
CA HIS A 52 15.05 -9.64 4.13
C HIS A 52 13.63 -9.35 3.62
N CYS A 53 12.78 -8.80 4.48
CA CYS A 53 11.57 -8.13 4.04
C CYS A 53 12.01 -6.78 3.48
N TRP A 54 11.76 -6.52 2.20
CA TRP A 54 12.10 -5.24 1.59
C TRP A 54 10.85 -4.43 1.39
N TRP A 55 10.88 -3.18 1.79
CA TRP A 55 9.73 -2.29 1.72
C TRP A 55 9.98 -1.20 0.69
N CYS A 56 8.93 -0.84 -0.03
CA CYS A 56 8.79 0.43 -0.72
C CYS A 56 7.63 1.18 -0.06
N VAL A 57 7.92 2.32 0.55
CA VAL A 57 6.92 3.17 1.21
C VAL A 57 6.72 4.43 0.38
N VAL A 58 5.45 4.75 0.13
CA VAL A 58 4.99 5.92 -0.63
C VAL A 58 4.21 6.79 0.34
N SER A 59 4.86 7.82 0.86
CA SER A 59 4.30 8.80 1.79
C SER A 59 3.69 9.96 1.01
N VAL A 60 2.44 10.32 1.32
CA VAL A 60 1.77 11.47 0.70
C VAL A 60 1.95 12.69 1.58
N LYS A 61 2.47 13.77 1.01
CA LYS A 61 2.65 15.05 1.68
C LYS A 61 1.82 16.13 1.02
N ASP A 62 1.15 16.91 1.83
CA ASP A 62 0.67 18.22 1.41
C ASP A 62 1.88 19.17 1.46
N GLY A 63 2.21 19.84 0.34
CA GLY A 63 3.45 20.61 0.17
C GLY A 63 3.69 21.74 1.20
N GLN A 64 2.77 21.97 2.13
CA GLN A 64 2.85 22.97 3.19
C GLN A 64 3.15 22.41 4.59
N THR A 65 2.89 21.14 4.88
CA THR A 65 3.08 20.54 6.22
C THR A 65 3.56 19.09 6.11
N ASN A 66 4.29 18.61 7.13
CA ASN A 66 4.54 17.16 7.28
C ASN A 66 3.32 16.41 7.86
N ASP A 67 2.22 17.11 8.13
CA ASP A 67 1.01 16.57 8.76
C ASP A 67 -0.11 16.49 7.74
N PHE A 68 -0.27 15.33 7.10
CA PHE A 68 -1.36 15.09 6.15
C PHE A 68 -2.74 15.37 6.78
N PHE A 69 -2.97 14.93 8.02
CA PHE A 69 -4.26 15.09 8.70
C PHE A 69 -4.55 16.48 9.25
N ASN A 70 -3.55 17.35 9.43
CA ASN A 70 -3.81 18.74 9.80
C ASN A 70 -4.16 19.61 8.58
N SER A 71 -3.97 19.12 7.36
CA SER A 71 -4.28 19.84 6.12
C SER A 71 -5.37 19.18 5.27
N SER A 72 -5.61 17.87 5.46
CA SER A 72 -6.76 17.13 4.94
C SER A 72 -7.97 17.23 5.88
N ASP A 73 -8.50 18.44 6.08
CA ASP A 73 -9.74 18.67 6.84
C ASP A 73 -10.98 17.97 6.20
N CYS A 74 -10.82 17.33 5.04
CA CYS A 74 -11.88 16.65 4.31
C CYS A 74 -11.62 15.13 4.18
N PRO A 75 -12.47 14.27 4.78
CA PRO A 75 -12.42 12.82 4.59
C PRO A 75 -12.49 12.36 3.13
N GLN A 76 -13.06 13.18 2.23
CA GLN A 76 -13.13 12.90 0.80
C GLN A 76 -11.73 12.94 0.16
N THR A 77 -10.91 13.93 0.50
CA THR A 77 -9.54 14.05 -0.03
C THR A 77 -8.69 12.83 0.32
N ALA A 78 -8.80 12.32 1.56
CA ALA A 78 -8.10 11.10 1.95
C ALA A 78 -8.57 9.88 1.14
N THR A 79 -9.88 9.76 0.92
CA THR A 79 -10.51 8.70 0.11
C THR A 79 -9.99 8.74 -1.34
N ASP A 80 -9.98 9.92 -1.96
CA ASP A 80 -9.54 10.11 -3.34
C ASP A 80 -8.05 9.81 -3.52
N LEU A 81 -7.22 10.16 -2.54
CA LEU A 81 -5.78 9.90 -2.58
C LEU A 81 -5.48 8.41 -2.34
N VAL A 82 -6.19 7.73 -1.43
CA VAL A 82 -6.11 6.27 -1.29
C VAL A 82 -6.47 5.59 -2.61
N LEU A 83 -7.57 6.01 -3.25
CA LEU A 83 -8.02 5.41 -4.51
C LEU A 83 -6.96 5.56 -5.61
N GLN A 84 -6.36 6.75 -5.75
CA GLN A 84 -5.30 6.99 -6.71
C GLN A 84 -4.03 6.17 -6.42
N LEU A 85 -3.66 5.98 -5.14
CA LEU A 85 -2.53 5.14 -4.78
C LEU A 85 -2.74 3.70 -5.24
N TYR A 86 -3.93 3.14 -5.05
CA TYR A 86 -4.23 1.79 -5.52
C TYR A 86 -4.39 1.70 -7.04
N GLN A 87 -4.98 2.69 -7.71
CA GLN A 87 -5.01 2.73 -9.19
C GLN A 87 -3.58 2.71 -9.77
N ARG A 88 -2.65 3.43 -9.13
CA ARG A 88 -1.23 3.40 -9.50
C ARG A 88 -0.61 2.04 -9.19
N LEU A 89 -0.91 1.45 -8.04
CA LEU A 89 -0.43 0.12 -7.65
C LEU A 89 -0.90 -0.97 -8.63
N ALA A 90 -2.15 -0.90 -9.11
CA ALA A 90 -2.71 -1.85 -10.07
C ALA A 90 -1.93 -1.89 -11.39
N LYS A 91 -1.34 -0.75 -11.79
CA LYS A 91 -0.53 -0.55 -13.00
C LYS A 91 0.98 -0.72 -12.76
N ALA A 92 1.40 -0.87 -11.50
CA ALA A 92 2.80 -0.99 -11.12
C ALA A 92 3.39 -2.35 -11.52
N PRO A 93 4.74 -2.49 -11.54
CA PRO A 93 5.38 -3.78 -11.70
C PRO A 93 4.86 -4.81 -10.67
N ARG A 94 4.56 -6.01 -11.14
CA ARG A 94 4.01 -7.12 -10.32
C ARG A 94 5.11 -7.79 -9.48
N LEU A 95 5.81 -7.03 -8.66
CA LEU A 95 7.01 -7.43 -7.93
C LEU A 95 6.86 -7.37 -6.40
N PHE A 96 5.64 -7.25 -5.89
CA PHE A 96 5.34 -7.15 -4.47
C PHE A 96 4.52 -8.35 -3.97
N ARG A 97 4.55 -8.62 -2.66
CA ARG A 97 3.80 -9.73 -2.04
C ARG A 97 2.47 -9.26 -1.50
N TYR A 98 2.47 -8.10 -0.84
CA TYR A 98 1.28 -7.42 -0.35
C TYR A 98 1.54 -5.92 -0.18
N ALA A 99 0.47 -5.14 -0.14
CA ALA A 99 0.51 -3.72 0.08
C ALA A 99 -0.75 -3.24 0.83
N LEU A 100 -0.60 -2.15 1.58
CA LEU A 100 -1.70 -1.54 2.32
C LEU A 100 -1.54 -0.02 2.32
N ALA A 101 -2.58 0.70 1.87
CA ALA A 101 -2.68 2.14 2.00
C ALA A 101 -3.42 2.53 3.28
N GLY A 102 -3.12 3.70 3.82
CA GLY A 102 -3.80 4.23 4.99
C GLY A 102 -2.89 5.09 5.86
N THR A 103 -3.38 5.36 7.06
CA THR A 103 -2.66 6.07 8.11
C THR A 103 -1.76 5.11 8.88
N GLU A 104 -0.51 5.49 9.11
CA GLU A 104 0.46 4.72 9.89
C GLU A 104 0.66 3.28 9.35
N THR A 105 0.62 3.12 8.03
CA THR A 105 0.85 1.82 7.38
C THR A 105 2.33 1.49 7.17
N SER A 106 3.24 2.41 7.51
CA SER A 106 4.68 2.15 7.57
C SER A 106 4.93 0.95 8.47
N GLU A 107 5.63 -0.07 7.95
CA GLU A 107 5.94 -1.30 8.70
C GLU A 107 4.72 -2.12 9.18
N PHE A 108 3.56 -1.99 8.52
CA PHE A 108 2.30 -2.69 8.86
C PHE A 108 2.49 -4.07 9.54
N ARG A 109 3.17 -4.98 8.84
CA ARG A 109 3.60 -6.27 9.39
C ARG A 109 4.66 -6.87 8.49
N GLY A 110 5.76 -7.39 9.04
CA GLY A 110 6.79 -8.11 8.27
C GLY A 110 6.25 -9.43 7.69
N TYR A 111 6.84 -9.92 6.59
CA TYR A 111 6.33 -11.11 5.90
C TYR A 111 6.21 -12.33 6.82
N ASP A 112 7.22 -12.57 7.67
CA ASP A 112 7.25 -13.73 8.58
C ASP A 112 6.17 -13.70 9.66
N GLU A 113 5.73 -12.51 10.03
CA GLU A 113 4.62 -12.33 10.96
C GLU A 113 3.30 -12.43 10.20
N PHE A 114 3.23 -11.85 9.00
CA PHE A 114 2.05 -11.85 8.16
C PHE A 114 1.63 -13.28 7.75
N VAL A 115 2.59 -14.15 7.38
CA VAL A 115 2.29 -15.55 7.00
C VAL A 115 1.87 -16.46 8.16
N LYS A 116 1.92 -15.96 9.41
CA LYS A 116 1.50 -16.70 10.61
C LYS A 116 0.13 -16.23 11.12
N MET A 117 -0.47 -15.24 10.46
CA MET A 117 -1.78 -14.73 10.84
C MET A 117 -2.86 -15.71 10.41
N GLU A 118 -3.90 -15.78 11.23
CA GLU A 118 -5.12 -16.49 10.91
C GLU A 118 -5.99 -15.69 9.93
N GLN A 119 -6.89 -16.37 9.22
CA GLN A 119 -7.75 -15.73 8.21
C GLN A 119 -8.62 -14.62 8.79
N ASP A 120 -9.14 -14.81 9.99
CA ASP A 120 -9.96 -13.81 10.69
C ASP A 120 -9.16 -12.55 11.02
N GLU A 121 -7.86 -12.69 11.34
CA GLU A 121 -6.99 -11.54 11.58
C GLU A 121 -6.71 -10.79 10.28
N ILE A 122 -6.44 -11.51 9.18
CA ILE A 122 -6.20 -10.91 7.86
C ILE A 122 -7.45 -10.16 7.37
N ALA A 123 -8.64 -10.67 7.67
CA ALA A 123 -9.91 -10.04 7.31
C ALA A 123 -10.13 -8.68 7.98
N LEU A 124 -9.34 -8.31 9.01
CA LEU A 124 -9.44 -7.02 9.70
C LEU A 124 -8.78 -5.85 8.94
N PHE A 125 -8.11 -6.11 7.81
CA PHE A 125 -7.37 -5.07 7.08
C PHE A 125 -8.04 -4.68 5.76
N PRO A 126 -9.05 -3.79 5.79
CA PRO A 126 -9.58 -3.21 4.56
C PRO A 126 -8.49 -2.43 3.85
N GLY A 127 -8.47 -2.50 2.52
CA GLY A 127 -7.39 -1.97 1.70
C GLY A 127 -6.28 -2.99 1.39
N LEU A 128 -6.22 -4.14 2.08
CA LEU A 128 -5.10 -5.05 1.89
C LEU A 128 -5.12 -5.65 0.47
N VAL A 129 -4.05 -5.39 -0.28
CA VAL A 129 -3.78 -6.03 -1.57
C VAL A 129 -2.72 -7.10 -1.36
N MET A 130 -2.89 -8.28 -1.93
CA MET A 130 -1.88 -9.33 -1.89
C MET A 130 -1.84 -10.16 -3.16
N SER A 131 -0.69 -10.77 -3.43
CA SER A 131 -0.56 -11.72 -4.53
C SER A 131 -1.49 -12.93 -4.31
N GLU A 132 -2.04 -13.48 -5.39
CA GLU A 132 -2.86 -14.69 -5.34
C GLU A 132 -2.10 -15.87 -4.70
N ALA A 133 -0.80 -16.00 -4.96
CA ALA A 133 0.03 -17.03 -4.36
C ALA A 133 0.04 -16.94 -2.81
N LEU A 134 0.07 -15.71 -2.27
CA LEU A 134 -0.01 -15.48 -0.83
C LEU A 134 -1.42 -15.74 -0.29
N TYR A 135 -2.45 -15.34 -1.02
CA TYR A 135 -3.85 -15.61 -0.68
C TYR A 135 -4.14 -17.11 -0.50
N TRP A 136 -3.74 -17.92 -1.48
CA TRP A 136 -3.93 -19.38 -1.43
C TRP A 136 -3.14 -20.00 -0.28
N ARG A 137 -1.92 -19.49 -0.03
CA ARG A 137 -1.09 -19.93 1.09
C ARG A 137 -1.74 -19.63 2.45
N LEU A 138 -2.48 -18.54 2.56
CA LEU A 138 -3.16 -18.10 3.78
C LEU A 138 -4.55 -18.73 3.96
N GLY A 139 -4.94 -19.66 3.08
CA GLY A 139 -6.20 -20.40 3.22
C GLY A 139 -7.44 -19.61 2.81
N THR A 140 -7.30 -18.61 1.94
CA THR A 140 -8.42 -17.86 1.33
C THR A 140 -9.27 -17.06 2.32
N PRO A 141 -8.71 -16.04 3.00
CA PRO A 141 -9.50 -15.15 3.85
C PRO A 141 -10.72 -14.55 3.11
N PRO A 142 -11.82 -14.28 3.82
CA PRO A 142 -13.07 -13.83 3.20
C PRO A 142 -13.03 -12.37 2.72
N ASP A 143 -13.98 -12.03 1.85
CA ASP A 143 -14.24 -10.68 1.31
C ASP A 143 -13.12 -10.09 0.42
N PHE A 144 -12.19 -10.92 -0.04
CA PHE A 144 -11.24 -10.49 -1.07
C PHE A 144 -11.85 -10.65 -2.47
N ILE A 145 -11.63 -9.65 -3.32
CA ILE A 145 -12.02 -9.64 -4.72
C ILE A 145 -10.78 -9.48 -5.61
N ALA A 146 -10.95 -9.65 -6.92
CA ALA A 146 -9.87 -9.42 -7.87
C ALA A 146 -9.42 -7.95 -7.83
N PHE A 147 -8.10 -7.73 -7.83
CA PHE A 147 -7.50 -6.39 -7.91
C PHE A 147 -6.98 -6.13 -9.33
N CYS A 148 -5.88 -6.78 -9.69
CA CYS A 148 -5.35 -6.85 -11.05
C CYS A 148 -4.80 -8.27 -11.27
N PRO A 149 -4.47 -8.70 -12.49
CA PRO A 149 -4.10 -10.10 -12.72
C PRO A 149 -2.92 -10.57 -11.84
N GLY A 150 -3.16 -11.59 -11.01
CA GLY A 150 -2.20 -12.12 -10.04
C GLY A 150 -2.28 -11.50 -8.64
N TYR A 151 -3.20 -10.56 -8.41
CA TYR A 151 -3.43 -9.89 -7.14
C TYR A 151 -4.91 -9.79 -6.80
N ILE A 152 -5.18 -9.83 -5.50
CA ILE A 152 -6.50 -9.68 -4.90
C ILE A 152 -6.48 -8.57 -3.87
N TRP A 153 -7.66 -8.07 -3.52
CA TRP A 153 -7.83 -6.95 -2.62
C TRP A 153 -9.05 -7.14 -1.73
N LYS A 154 -8.93 -6.82 -0.43
CA LYS A 154 -10.08 -6.60 0.46
C LYS A 154 -10.54 -5.13 0.38
N PRO A 155 -11.66 -4.81 -0.28
CA PRO A 155 -12.10 -3.44 -0.47
C PRO A 155 -12.45 -2.74 0.85
N TYR A 156 -12.39 -1.40 0.87
CA TYR A 156 -13.02 -0.64 1.95
C TYR A 156 -14.54 -0.73 1.81
N SER A 157 -15.28 -0.65 2.91
CA SER A 157 -16.75 -0.64 2.86
C SER A 157 -17.34 0.48 1.98
N THR A 158 -16.56 1.53 1.72
CA THR A 158 -16.91 2.69 0.88
C THR A 158 -16.26 2.65 -0.52
N MET A 159 -15.42 1.67 -0.84
CA MET A 159 -14.73 1.53 -2.12
C MET A 159 -14.89 0.11 -2.64
N ASN A 160 -15.74 -0.11 -3.65
CA ASN A 160 -16.04 -1.46 -4.13
C ASN A 160 -15.31 -1.84 -5.43
N GLU A 161 -14.75 -0.88 -6.15
CA GLU A 161 -14.14 -1.11 -7.47
C GLU A 161 -12.90 -0.22 -7.66
N ILE A 162 -11.85 -0.76 -8.29
CA ILE A 162 -10.72 -0.01 -8.82
C ILE A 162 -10.62 -0.29 -10.31
N ASP A 163 -10.83 0.75 -11.10
CA ASP A 163 -10.62 0.71 -12.53
C ASP A 163 -9.12 0.55 -12.82
N CYS A 164 -8.76 -0.62 -13.36
CA CYS A 164 -7.40 -0.98 -13.75
C CYS A 164 -7.08 -0.50 -15.17
#